data_AF-A0A2N0Z9W5-F1
#
_entry.id   AF-A0A2N0Z9W5-F1
#
_cell.length_a   1.000
_cell.length_b   1.000
_cell.length_c   1.000
_cell.angle_alpha   90.00
_cell.angle_beta   90.00
_cell.angle_gamma   90.00
#
_symmetry.space_group_name_H-M   'P 1'
#
loop_
_entity.id
_entity.type
_entity.pdbx_description
1 polymer ?
#
loop_
_entity_poly.entity_id
_entity_poly.type
_entity_poly.pdbx_seq_one_letter_code
_entity_poly.pdbx_strand_id
1 'polypeptide(L)' 'MSKGLKIILFWSLVIPAIITILRIITDSFLGRGIELFSYSAVFLGIAAAGLIFAGPLNYFISKSQQE' A
#
# COMPACT_ATOMS: atom_id res chain seq x y z
N MET A 1 17.10 1.76 -10.52
CA MET A 1 16.19 1.66 -9.36
C MET A 1 16.68 0.55 -8.44
N SER A 2 17.00 0.86 -7.18
CA SER A 2 17.55 -0.13 -6.24
C SER A 2 16.57 -1.30 -6.05
N LYS A 3 17.09 -2.51 -5.77
CA LYS A 3 16.22 -3.68 -5.49
C LYS A 3 15.25 -3.40 -4.36
N GLY A 4 15.68 -2.68 -3.33
CA GLY A 4 14.85 -2.26 -2.20
C GLY A 4 13.68 -1.37 -2.64
N LEU A 5 13.91 -0.37 -3.49
CA LEU A 5 12.85 0.52 -3.95
C LEU A 5 11.77 -0.24 -4.75
N LYS A 6 12.18 -1.19 -5.61
CA LYS A 6 11.24 -2.05 -6.33
C LYS A 6 10.34 -2.84 -5.39
N ILE A 7 10.93 -3.39 -4.32
CA ILE A 7 10.22 -4.18 -3.31
C ILE A 7 9.23 -3.28 -2.54
N ILE A 8 9.64 -2.10 -2.10
CA ILE A 8 8.78 -1.16 -1.37
C ILE A 8 7.60 -0.69 -2.23
N LEU A 9 7.86 -0.34 -3.50
CA LEU A 9 6.80 0.05 -4.42
C LEU A 9 5.83 -1.10 -4.71
N PHE A 10 6.33 -2.32 -4.86
CA PHE A 10 5.48 -3.49 -5.00
C PHE A 10 4.57 -3.70 -3.78
N TRP A 11 5.14 -3.64 -2.58
CA TRP A 11 4.37 -3.78 -1.33
C TRP A 11 3.41 -2.62 -1.08
N SER A 12 3.72 -1.41 -1.57
CA SER A 12 2.81 -0.25 -1.49
C SER A 12 1.49 -0.45 -2.23
N LEU A 13 1.41 -1.43 -3.14
CA LEU A 13 0.19 -1.79 -3.87
C LEU A 13 -0.41 -3.12 -3.38
N VAL A 14 0.44 -4.10 -3.08
CA VAL A 14 0.00 -5.43 -2.63
C VAL A 14 -0.68 -5.36 -1.26
N ILE A 15 -0.12 -4.62 -0.30
CA ILE A 15 -0.72 -4.49 1.04
C ILE A 15 -2.12 -3.87 0.98
N PRO A 16 -2.33 -2.69 0.33
CA PRO A 16 -3.67 -2.14 0.18
C PRO A 16 -4.64 -3.08 -0.54
N ALA A 17 -4.18 -3.82 -1.55
CA ALA A 17 -5.02 -4.78 -2.27
C ALA A 17 -5.52 -5.89 -1.33
N ILE A 18 -4.63 -6.51 -0.56
CA ILE A 18 -4.98 -7.55 0.42
C ILE A 18 -5.98 -7.00 1.45
N ILE A 19 -5.72 -5.81 2.01
CA ILE A 19 -6.61 -5.20 3.01
C ILE A 19 -7.99 -4.91 2.42
N THR A 20 -8.04 -4.43 1.18
CA THR A 20 -9.30 -4.14 0.48
C THR A 20 -10.10 -5.41 0.23
N ILE A 21 -9.45 -6.49 -0.22
CA ILE A 21 -10.09 -7.80 -0.43
C ILE A 21 -10.63 -8.35 0.89
N LEU A 22 -9.83 -8.33 1.97
CA LEU A 22 -10.26 -8.79 3.29
C LEU A 22 -11.47 -7.99 3.80
N ARG A 23 -11.50 -6.68 3.55
CA ARG A 23 -12.63 -5.83 3.91
C ARG A 23 -13.90 -6.20 3.14
N ILE A 24 -13.80 -6.38 1.82
CA ILE A 24 -14.93 -6.82 0.98
C ILE A 24 -15.48 -8.16 1.46
N ILE A 25 -14.59 -9.12 1.76
CA ILE A 25 -14.99 -10.43 2.30
C ILE A 25 -15.72 -10.26 3.63
N THR A 26 -15.17 -9.45 4.55
CA THR A 26 -15.75 -9.21 5.87
C THR A 26 -17.13 -8.57 5.77
N ASP A 27 -17.27 -7.54 4.94
CA ASP A 27 -18.56 -6.87 4.73
C ASP A 27 -19.58 -7.81 4.07
N SER A 28 -19.15 -8.72 3.19
CA SER A 28 -20.00 -9.77 2.61
C SER A 28 -20.50 -10.76 3.66
N PHE A 29 -19.63 -11.22 4.58
CA PHE A 29 -20.03 -12.11 5.68
C PHE A 29 -20.95 -11.43 6.70
N LEU A 30 -20.80 -10.12 6.90
CA LEU A 30 -21.62 -9.33 7.83
C LEU A 30 -22.94 -8.87 7.21
N GLY A 31 -23.23 -9.22 5.95
CA GLY A 31 -24.44 -8.80 5.24
C GLY A 31 -24.51 -7.29 4.99
N ARG A 32 -23.37 -6.60 5.02
CA ARG A 32 -23.28 -5.15 4.76
C ARG A 32 -23.24 -4.91 3.25
N GLY A 33 -23.80 -3.79 2.81
CA GLY A 33 -23.76 -3.39 1.41
C GLY A 33 -22.32 -3.18 0.91
N ILE A 34 -22.07 -3.56 -0.35
CA ILE A 34 -20.78 -3.34 -1.00
C ILE A 34 -20.63 -1.84 -1.30
N GLU A 35 -19.82 -1.13 -0.51
CA GLU A 35 -19.52 0.30 -0.72
C GLU A 35 -18.21 0.51 -1.49
N LEU A 36 -18.30 0.54 -2.81
CA LEU A 36 -17.13 0.72 -3.69
C LEU A 36 -16.31 1.98 -3.37
N PHE A 37 -16.96 3.10 -3.05
CA PHE A 37 -16.25 4.33 -2.64
C PHE A 37 -15.43 4.14 -1.37
N SER A 38 -15.99 3.44 -0.40
CA SER A 38 -15.34 3.17 0.88
C SER A 38 -14.10 2.28 0.69
N TYR A 39 -14.20 1.27 -0.16
CA TYR A 39 -13.08 0.39 -0.51
C TYR A 39 -11.99 1.13 -1.28
N SER A 40 -12.38 1.98 -2.22
CA SER A 40 -11.47 2.82 -3.00
C SER A 40 -10.67 3.76 -2.10
N ALA A 41 -11.34 4.42 -1.14
CA ALA A 41 -10.68 5.34 -0.20
C ALA A 41 -9.66 4.61 0.69
N VAL A 42 -9.99 3.42 1.18
CA VAL A 42 -9.06 2.60 1.98
C VAL A 42 -7.86 2.16 1.16
N PHE A 43 -8.10 1.66 -0.07
CA PHE A 43 -7.01 1.28 -0.97
C PHE A 43 -6.07 2.45 -1.24
N LEU A 44 -6.62 3.60 -1.64
CA LEU A 44 -5.85 4.79 -2.00
C LEU A 44 -5.12 5.38 -0.79
N GLY A 45 -5.73 5.40 0.40
CA GLY A 45 -5.10 5.92 1.60
C GLY A 45 -3.86 5.11 2.00
N ILE A 46 -3.94 3.78 1.96
CA ILE A 46 -2.83 2.90 2.29
C ILE A 46 -1.75 2.95 1.19
N ALA A 47 -2.15 2.99 -0.08
CA ALA A 47 -1.22 3.11 -1.19
C ALA A 47 -0.44 4.44 -1.16
N ALA A 48 -1.15 5.55 -0.90
CA ALA A 48 -0.55 6.87 -0.75
C ALA A 48 0.46 6.89 0.41
N ALA A 49 0.13 6.28 1.56
CA ALA A 49 1.06 6.16 2.66
C ALA A 49 2.35 5.43 2.22
N GLY A 50 2.23 4.27 1.56
CA GLY A 50 3.39 3.53 1.06
C GLY A 50 4.28 4.35 0.10
N LEU A 51 3.67 5.15 -0.77
CA LEU A 51 4.39 6.02 -1.70
C LEU A 51 5.08 7.21 -1.01
N ILE A 52 4.42 7.83 -0.02
CA ILE A 52 4.98 8.94 0.77
C ILE A 52 6.25 8.48 1.50
N PHE A 53 6.25 7.27 2.06
CA PHE A 53 7.41 6.72 2.76
C PHE A 53 8.50 6.17 1.83
N ALA A 54 8.16 5.74 0.60
CA ALA A 54 9.11 5.17 -0.35
C ALA A 54 10.20 6.15 -0.79
N GLY A 55 9.87 7.44 -0.96
CA GLY A 55 10.82 8.48 -1.39
C GLY A 55 11.95 8.73 -0.38
N PRO A 56 11.63 9.10 0.88
CA PRO A 56 12.62 9.25 1.93
C PRO A 56 13.44 7.99 2.16
N LEU A 57 12.80 6.81 2.16
CA LEU A 57 13.48 5.54 2.36
C LEU A 57 14.50 5.23 1.25
N ASN A 58 14.17 5.56 0.00
CA ASN A 58 15.11 5.47 -1.12
C ASN A 58 16.32 6.39 -0.94
N TYR A 59 16.10 7.62 -0.47
CA TYR A 59 17.17 8.57 -0.21
C TYR A 59 18.13 8.04 0.85
N PHE A 60 17.61 7.52 1.97
CA PHE A 60 18.44 6.93 3.03
C PHE A 60 19.26 5.73 2.52
N ILE A 61 18.64 4.81 1.78
CA ILE A 61 19.34 3.64 1.20
C ILE A 61 20.43 4.09 0.23
N SER A 62 20.15 5.09 -0.62
CA SER A 62 21.14 5.60 -1.57
C SER A 62 22.31 6.26 -0.85
N LYS A 63 22.05 6.97 0.25
CA LYS A 63 23.07 7.65 1.04
C LYS A 63 23.95 6.66 1.81
N SER A 64 23.37 5.61 2.38
CA SER A 64 24.13 4.57 3.11
C SER A 64 25.02 3.70 2.21
N GLN A 65 24.87 3.77 0.89
CA GLN A 65 25.76 3.08 -0.07
C GLN A 65 26.91 3.96 -0.57
N GLN A 66 26.90 5.25 -0.22
CA GLN A 66 27.96 6.21 -0.56
C GLN A 66 28.95 6.45 0.58
N GLU A 67 28.65 5.93 1.77
CA GLU A 67 29.57 5.80 2.92
C GLU A 67 30.24 4.42 2.90
#